data_AF-A0A423HC68-F1
#
_entry.id   AF-A0A423HC68-F1
#
_cell.length_a   1.000
_cell.length_b   1.000
_cell.length_c   1.000
_cell.angle_alpha   90.00
_cell.angle_beta   90.00
_cell.angle_gamma   90.00
#
_symmetry.space_group_name_H-M   'P 1'
#
loop_
_entity.id
_entity.type
_entity.pdbx_description
1 polymer ?
#
loop_
_entity_poly.entity_id
_entity_poly.type
_entity_poly.pdbx_seq_one_letter_code
_entity_poly.pdbx_strand_id
1 'polypeptide(L)'
;MKLILAEPFKSLWAGRDAFTEVEGLKGEVYRELEARRTLRTEVAGSGFFVKIHRGIGWGEIFKNLLTAKLPVLGAGQEWRAIQRLQEAGVPTMTAVAYGERGSNPADQHSFIVTQELAPTVSLEDFSIDWVKQPPEPKLKRALIAEVARMTGMMHRAGVNHRDCYICHFLLHTDKPVTADDFKLSVIDLHRAQTRRAITKRWRNKDLAALYFSALDIGLTRRDKLRFLKGYFQQPLRQILREEASLLAWLEGKANKLYARKQRYGDAL
;
A
#
# COMPACT_ATOMS: atom_id res chain seq x y z
N MET A 1 3.87 8.95 -25.47
CA MET A 1 4.86 8.52 -24.45
C MET A 1 4.76 9.47 -23.27
N LYS A 2 4.82 8.97 -22.03
CA LYS A 2 4.97 9.79 -20.82
C LYS A 2 6.33 9.49 -20.21
N LEU A 3 7.07 10.53 -19.83
CA LEU A 3 8.35 10.40 -19.14
C LEU A 3 8.50 11.56 -18.17
N ILE A 4 8.78 11.25 -16.92
CA ILE A 4 9.01 12.20 -15.83
C ILE A 4 10.26 11.74 -15.12
N LEU A 5 11.28 12.60 -15.08
CA LEU A 5 12.56 12.33 -14.42
C LEU A 5 12.86 13.47 -13.45
N ALA A 6 13.11 13.10 -12.20
CA ALA A 6 13.71 13.95 -11.18
C ALA A 6 15.13 13.48 -10.88
N GLU A 7 15.87 14.24 -10.07
CA GLU A 7 17.18 13.82 -9.62
C GLU A 7 17.10 12.53 -8.77
N PRO A 8 18.12 11.66 -8.83
CA PRO A 8 19.35 11.77 -9.64
C PRO A 8 19.19 11.30 -11.10
N PHE A 9 18.06 10.68 -11.44
CA PHE A 9 17.85 10.03 -12.73
C PHE A 9 17.74 11.00 -13.91
N LYS A 10 17.30 12.23 -13.66
CA LYS A 10 17.27 13.30 -14.66
C LYS A 10 18.67 13.59 -15.21
N SER A 11 19.65 13.77 -14.34
CA SER A 11 21.04 13.98 -14.74
C SER A 11 21.69 12.70 -15.26
N LEU A 12 21.45 11.57 -14.57
CA LEU A 12 22.05 10.27 -14.91
C LEU A 12 21.66 9.78 -16.32
N TRP A 13 20.42 10.03 -16.73
CA TRP A 13 19.89 9.58 -18.03
C TRP A 13 19.81 10.71 -19.06
N ALA A 14 20.50 11.84 -18.83
CA ALA A 14 20.54 12.95 -19.77
C ALA A 14 21.11 12.48 -21.13
N GLY A 15 20.34 12.67 -22.20
CA GLY A 15 20.71 12.25 -23.56
C GLY A 15 20.64 10.74 -23.82
N ARG A 16 20.07 9.94 -22.90
CA ARG A 16 19.94 8.47 -23.02
C ARG A 16 18.47 8.05 -23.06
N ASP A 17 18.19 6.85 -23.58
CA ASP A 17 16.84 6.26 -23.48
C ASP A 17 16.61 5.72 -22.06
N ALA A 18 15.79 6.41 -21.28
CA ALA A 18 15.44 6.02 -19.91
C ALA A 18 14.87 4.60 -19.81
N PHE A 19 14.19 4.08 -20.84
CA PHE A 19 13.68 2.71 -20.84
C PHE A 19 14.79 1.67 -21.01
N THR A 20 15.89 2.00 -21.68
CA THR A 20 17.08 1.14 -21.74
C THR A 20 17.87 1.25 -20.43
N GLU A 21 18.05 2.47 -19.91
CA GLU A 21 18.82 2.68 -18.68
C GLU A 21 18.16 2.03 -17.45
N VAL A 22 16.83 2.10 -17.32
CA VAL A 22 16.11 1.49 -16.19
C VAL A 22 16.25 -0.03 -16.17
N GLU A 23 16.29 -0.67 -17.35
CA GLU A 23 16.52 -2.12 -17.49
C GLU A 23 17.94 -2.52 -17.10
N GLY A 24 18.91 -1.63 -17.35
CA GLY A 24 20.32 -1.81 -16.99
C GLY A 24 20.60 -1.64 -15.50
N LEU A 25 19.66 -1.14 -14.69
CA LEU A 25 19.86 -0.98 -13.25
C LEU A 25 20.09 -2.33 -12.56
N LYS A 26 21.08 -2.35 -11.67
CA LYS A 26 21.49 -3.51 -10.88
C LYS A 26 21.21 -3.27 -9.40
N GLY A 27 21.07 -4.36 -8.66
CA GLY A 27 20.88 -4.35 -7.22
C GLY A 27 20.10 -5.58 -6.76
N GLU A 28 19.53 -5.53 -5.57
CA GLU A 28 18.81 -6.64 -4.97
C GLU A 28 17.45 -6.84 -5.64
N VAL A 29 17.23 -8.02 -6.22
CA VAL A 29 15.98 -8.35 -6.93
C VAL A 29 15.00 -9.00 -5.96
N TYR A 30 13.84 -8.37 -5.76
CA TYR A 30 12.77 -8.90 -4.91
C TYR A 30 11.77 -9.74 -5.70
N ARG A 31 11.60 -9.44 -6.99
CA ARG A 31 10.65 -10.16 -7.85
C ARG A 31 11.08 -10.07 -9.31
N GLU A 32 11.13 -11.22 -9.96
CA GLU A 32 11.38 -11.31 -11.39
C GLU A 32 10.40 -12.29 -12.03
N LEU A 33 9.53 -11.75 -12.87
CA LEU A 33 8.60 -12.46 -13.73
C LEU A 33 8.79 -11.93 -15.15
N GLU A 34 8.37 -12.70 -16.16
CA GLU A 34 8.50 -12.35 -17.57
C GLU A 34 8.08 -10.89 -17.86
N ALA A 35 6.92 -10.48 -17.34
CA ALA A 35 6.36 -9.15 -17.53
C ALA A 35 6.59 -8.15 -16.38
N ARG A 36 7.30 -8.52 -15.30
CA ARG A 36 7.50 -7.62 -14.14
C ARG A 36 8.82 -7.88 -13.42
N ARG A 37 9.61 -6.83 -13.24
CA ARG A 37 10.84 -6.84 -12.43
C ARG A 37 10.76 -5.79 -11.33
N THR A 38 11.04 -6.18 -10.08
CA THR A 38 11.16 -5.28 -8.93
C THR A 38 12.53 -5.46 -8.30
N LEU A 39 13.30 -4.39 -8.17
CA LEU A 39 14.60 -4.39 -7.51
C LEU A 39 14.80 -3.16 -6.62
N ARG A 40 15.71 -3.26 -5.66
CA ARG A 40 16.32 -2.13 -4.98
C ARG A 40 17.66 -1.84 -5.64
N THR A 41 17.91 -0.59 -5.96
CA THR A 41 19.20 -0.11 -6.48
C THR A 41 19.72 1.03 -5.62
N GLU A 42 21.01 1.29 -5.69
CA GLU A 42 21.63 2.41 -5.01
C GLU A 42 22.29 3.32 -6.05
N VAL A 43 21.99 4.61 -5.98
CA VAL A 43 22.57 5.63 -6.86
C VAL A 43 23.10 6.75 -5.98
N ALA A 44 24.42 7.01 -6.08
CA ALA A 44 25.11 8.04 -5.30
C ALA A 44 24.85 7.95 -3.78
N GLY A 45 24.89 6.74 -3.21
CA GLY A 45 24.67 6.53 -1.77
C GLY A 45 23.22 6.52 -1.32
N SER A 46 22.26 6.75 -2.22
CA SER A 46 20.82 6.76 -1.93
C SER A 46 20.12 5.53 -2.49
N GLY A 47 19.25 4.91 -1.69
CA GLY A 47 18.47 3.74 -2.10
C GLY A 47 17.20 4.10 -2.88
N PHE A 48 16.85 3.28 -3.86
CA PHE A 48 15.66 3.42 -4.69
C PHE A 48 15.02 2.07 -4.98
N PHE A 49 13.69 2.02 -5.00
CA PHE A 49 12.95 0.87 -5.51
C PHE A 49 12.53 1.11 -6.96
N VAL A 50 12.87 0.16 -7.83
CA VAL A 50 12.58 0.18 -9.26
C VAL A 50 11.56 -0.90 -9.56
N LYS A 51 10.46 -0.53 -10.20
CA LYS A 51 9.42 -1.45 -10.68
C LYS A 51 9.27 -1.27 -12.19
N ILE A 52 9.60 -2.32 -12.94
CA ILE A 52 9.51 -2.37 -14.40
C ILE A 52 8.38 -3.30 -14.78
N HIS A 53 7.53 -2.85 -15.70
CA HIS A 53 6.39 -3.58 -16.24
C HIS A 53 6.50 -3.66 -17.75
N ARG A 54 6.48 -4.87 -18.28
CA ARG A 54 6.52 -5.16 -19.71
C ARG A 54 5.16 -5.70 -20.16
N GLY A 55 4.95 -5.82 -21.47
CA GLY A 55 3.72 -6.32 -22.04
C GLY A 55 3.32 -7.68 -21.46
N ILE A 56 2.07 -7.80 -21.00
CA ILE A 56 1.51 -9.04 -20.44
C ILE A 56 0.78 -9.90 -21.49
N GLY A 57 0.64 -9.40 -22.72
CA GLY A 57 -0.11 -10.05 -23.78
C GLY A 57 -1.63 -10.03 -23.60
N TRP A 58 -2.38 -10.23 -24.70
CA TRP A 58 -3.84 -10.23 -24.68
C TRP A 58 -4.43 -11.41 -23.90
N GLY A 59 -3.75 -12.57 -23.87
CA GLY A 59 -4.21 -13.75 -23.14
C GLY A 59 -4.38 -13.48 -21.64
N GLU A 60 -3.39 -12.85 -20.99
CA GLU A 60 -3.45 -12.53 -19.57
C GLU A 60 -4.46 -11.40 -19.28
N ILE A 61 -4.65 -10.45 -20.21
CA ILE A 61 -5.70 -9.43 -20.13
C ILE A 61 -7.09 -10.09 -20.12
N PHE A 62 -7.40 -10.91 -21.13
CA PHE A 62 -8.70 -11.57 -21.22
C PHE A 62 -8.95 -12.50 -20.05
N LYS A 63 -7.96 -13.27 -19.60
CA LYS A 63 -8.05 -14.14 -18.41
C LYS A 63 -8.41 -13.34 -17.15
N ASN A 64 -7.78 -12.19 -16.93
CA ASN A 64 -8.11 -11.34 -15.80
C ASN A 64 -9.54 -10.77 -15.93
N LEU A 65 -9.93 -10.29 -17.11
CA LEU A 65 -11.28 -9.77 -17.36
C LEU A 65 -12.38 -10.83 -17.19
N LEU A 66 -12.16 -12.05 -17.70
CA LEU A 66 -13.07 -13.20 -17.54
C LEU A 66 -13.24 -13.60 -16.07
N THR A 67 -12.23 -13.37 -15.23
CA THR A 67 -12.32 -13.58 -13.77
C THR A 67 -12.76 -12.33 -13.00
N ALA A 68 -13.29 -11.31 -13.70
CA ALA A 68 -13.71 -10.02 -13.18
C ALA A 68 -12.61 -9.27 -12.38
N LYS A 69 -11.34 -9.51 -12.74
CA LYS A 69 -10.15 -8.84 -12.21
C LYS A 69 -9.66 -7.82 -13.25
N LEU A 70 -9.43 -6.59 -12.81
CA LEU A 70 -8.72 -5.62 -13.64
C LEU A 70 -7.23 -5.97 -13.66
N PRO A 71 -6.62 -6.17 -14.85
CA PRO A 71 -5.19 -6.43 -14.96
C PRO A 71 -4.38 -5.20 -14.53
N VAL A 72 -3.19 -5.44 -13.98
CA VAL A 72 -2.21 -4.39 -13.73
C VAL A 72 -1.41 -4.22 -15.02
N LEU A 73 -1.80 -3.24 -15.83
CA LEU A 73 -1.22 -3.01 -17.16
C LEU A 73 0.17 -2.34 -17.12
N GLY A 74 0.50 -1.68 -16.02
CA GLY A 74 1.78 -0.98 -15.88
C GLY A 74 1.90 -0.15 -14.62
N ALA A 75 2.93 0.68 -14.55
CA ALA A 75 3.29 1.52 -13.41
C ALA A 75 2.37 2.75 -13.21
N GLY A 76 1.52 3.09 -14.19
CA GLY A 76 0.70 4.29 -14.16
C GLY A 76 -0.37 4.32 -13.04
N GLN A 77 -0.77 3.16 -12.48
CA GLN A 77 -1.64 3.12 -11.30
C GLN A 77 -0.90 3.63 -10.06
N GLU A 78 0.30 3.10 -9.82
CA GLU A 78 1.14 3.46 -8.68
C GLU A 78 1.53 4.95 -8.72
N TRP A 79 1.95 5.43 -9.89
CA TRP A 79 2.28 6.84 -10.11
C TRP A 79 1.11 7.77 -9.73
N ARG A 80 -0.11 7.50 -10.25
CA ARG A 80 -1.30 8.31 -9.96
C ARG A 80 -1.73 8.23 -8.49
N ALA A 81 -1.52 7.08 -7.84
CA ALA A 81 -1.83 6.92 -6.43
C ALA A 81 -0.86 7.74 -5.57
N ILE A 82 0.45 7.66 -5.83
CA ILE A 82 1.46 8.46 -5.14
C ILE A 82 1.15 9.95 -5.24
N GLN A 83 0.91 10.46 -6.46
CA GLN A 83 0.57 11.87 -6.68
C GLN A 83 -0.66 12.29 -5.87
N ARG A 84 -1.74 11.50 -5.94
CA ARG A 84 -2.99 11.84 -5.22
C ARG A 84 -2.81 11.81 -3.70
N LEU A 85 -2.01 10.89 -3.17
CA LEU A 85 -1.74 10.83 -1.74
C LEU A 85 -0.89 12.02 -1.27
N GLN A 86 0.11 12.42 -2.06
CA GLN A 86 0.89 13.62 -1.79
C GLN A 86 0.03 14.89 -1.81
N GLU A 87 -0.85 15.05 -2.82
CA GLU A 87 -1.84 16.14 -2.89
C GLU A 87 -2.75 16.16 -1.65
N ALA A 88 -3.12 15.00 -1.13
CA ALA A 88 -3.97 14.85 0.04
C ALA A 88 -3.22 14.94 1.38
N GLY A 89 -1.89 15.11 1.37
CA GLY A 89 -1.08 15.13 2.59
C GLY A 89 -1.04 13.79 3.33
N VAL A 90 -1.21 12.67 2.62
CA VAL A 90 -1.04 11.31 3.16
C VAL A 90 0.40 10.87 2.90
N PRO A 91 1.22 10.66 3.94
CA PRO A 91 2.61 10.23 3.76
C PRO A 91 2.71 8.90 3.00
N THR A 92 3.52 8.90 1.93
CA THR A 92 3.77 7.74 1.07
C THR A 92 5.15 7.88 0.42
N MET A 93 5.47 7.01 -0.54
CA MET A 93 6.72 7.01 -1.31
C MET A 93 6.84 8.28 -2.18
N THR A 94 8.08 8.67 -2.47
CA THR A 94 8.36 9.74 -3.45
C THR A 94 8.81 9.12 -4.76
N ALA A 95 8.03 9.28 -5.82
CA ALA A 95 8.41 8.81 -7.15
C ALA A 95 9.33 9.82 -7.84
N VAL A 96 10.54 9.37 -8.20
CA VAL A 96 11.61 10.19 -8.80
C VAL A 96 11.85 9.89 -10.28
N ALA A 97 11.31 8.80 -10.79
CA ALA A 97 11.23 8.57 -12.22
C ALA A 97 9.96 7.77 -12.57
N TYR A 98 9.32 8.10 -13.69
CA TYR A 98 8.20 7.35 -14.23
C TYR A 98 8.21 7.44 -15.76
N GLY A 99 8.02 6.31 -16.43
CA GLY A 99 7.95 6.21 -17.88
C GLY A 99 6.82 5.27 -18.32
N GLU A 100 6.15 5.62 -19.42
CA GLU A 100 5.16 4.77 -20.08
C GLU A 100 5.19 4.97 -21.61
N ARG A 101 5.41 3.88 -22.35
CA ARG A 101 5.39 3.82 -23.82
C ARG A 101 4.64 2.58 -24.32
N GLY A 102 4.19 2.62 -25.58
CA GLY A 102 3.31 1.63 -26.19
C GLY A 102 1.84 2.02 -26.05
N SER A 103 1.12 2.09 -27.18
CA SER A 103 -0.31 2.40 -27.23
C SER A 103 -1.20 1.18 -27.07
N ASN A 104 -0.66 -0.02 -27.30
CA ASN A 104 -1.39 -1.27 -27.13
C ASN A 104 -1.23 -1.76 -25.68
N PRO A 105 -2.33 -1.95 -24.92
CA PRO A 105 -2.27 -2.41 -23.54
C PRO A 105 -1.54 -3.75 -23.34
N ALA A 106 -1.47 -4.59 -24.38
CA ALA A 106 -0.81 -5.88 -24.34
C ALA A 106 0.72 -5.80 -24.47
N ASP A 107 1.26 -4.71 -25.04
CA ASP A 107 2.70 -4.50 -25.27
C ASP A 107 3.28 -3.27 -24.55
N GLN A 108 2.49 -2.67 -23.65
CA GLN A 108 2.89 -1.49 -22.89
C GLN A 108 4.14 -1.78 -22.06
N HIS A 109 5.15 -0.91 -22.19
CA HIS A 109 6.34 -0.89 -21.35
C HIS A 109 6.28 0.35 -20.46
N SER A 110 6.34 0.14 -19.15
CA SER A 110 6.36 1.22 -18.16
C SER A 110 7.28 0.91 -16.99
N PHE A 111 7.75 1.95 -16.32
CA PHE A 111 8.52 1.81 -15.09
C PHE A 111 8.17 2.93 -14.12
N ILE A 112 8.44 2.68 -12.85
CA ILE A 112 8.46 3.70 -11.80
C ILE A 112 9.66 3.45 -10.87
N VAL A 113 10.32 4.52 -10.48
CA VAL A 113 11.38 4.53 -9.49
C VAL A 113 10.96 5.41 -8.32
N THR A 114 10.99 4.85 -7.12
CA THR A 114 10.67 5.57 -5.88
C THR A 114 11.89 5.64 -4.97
N GLN A 115 12.06 6.76 -4.27
CA GLN A 115 13.00 6.83 -3.15
C GLN A 115 12.69 5.73 -2.13
N GLU A 116 13.74 5.10 -1.61
CA GLU A 116 13.61 4.19 -0.49
C GLU A 116 13.17 4.95 0.78
N LEU A 117 12.29 4.31 1.55
CA LEU A 117 11.92 4.78 2.89
C LEU A 117 12.75 4.01 3.91
N ALA A 118 13.82 4.61 4.42
CA ALA A 118 14.72 3.98 5.38
C ALA A 118 15.29 4.99 6.41
N PRO A 119 15.59 4.56 7.64
CA PRO A 119 15.25 3.25 8.21
C PRO A 119 13.75 3.18 8.56
N THR A 120 13.13 2.03 8.27
CA THR A 120 11.71 1.79 8.56
C THR A 120 11.47 0.35 9.03
N VAL A 121 10.36 0.14 9.74
CA VAL A 121 9.83 -1.18 10.10
C VAL A 121 8.34 -1.24 9.76
N SER A 122 7.85 -2.38 9.25
CA SER A 122 6.43 -2.54 8.98
C SER A 122 5.62 -2.57 10.28
N LEU A 123 4.36 -2.14 10.28
CA LEU A 123 3.53 -2.27 11.49
C LEU A 123 3.22 -3.74 11.82
N GLU A 124 3.30 -4.66 10.86
CA GLU A 124 3.21 -6.10 11.13
C GLU A 124 4.38 -6.56 12.01
N ASP A 125 5.62 -6.27 11.59
CA ASP A 125 6.82 -6.62 12.34
C ASP A 125 6.90 -5.88 13.68
N PHE A 126 6.55 -4.59 13.70
CA PHE A 126 6.53 -3.78 14.93
C PHE A 126 5.53 -4.29 15.96
N SER A 127 4.48 -4.99 15.52
CA SER A 127 3.41 -5.50 16.39
C SER A 127 3.43 -7.02 16.59
N ILE A 128 4.43 -7.71 16.06
CA ILE A 128 4.51 -9.19 16.06
C ILE A 128 4.41 -9.79 17.46
N ASP A 129 5.01 -9.14 18.45
CA ASP A 129 5.04 -9.62 19.84
C ASP A 129 4.02 -8.92 20.76
N TRP A 130 3.12 -8.06 20.26
CA TRP A 130 2.19 -7.28 21.10
C TRP A 130 1.27 -8.13 21.98
N VAL A 131 1.01 -9.39 21.60
CA VAL A 131 0.22 -10.32 22.43
C VAL A 131 1.02 -10.78 23.65
N LYS A 132 2.33 -11.03 23.50
CA LYS A 132 3.22 -11.49 24.57
C LYS A 132 3.79 -10.34 25.38
N GLN A 133 4.11 -9.24 24.71
CA GLN A 133 4.72 -8.03 25.24
C GLN A 133 3.88 -6.83 24.81
N PRO A 134 2.78 -6.51 25.53
CA PRO A 134 1.91 -5.41 25.16
C PRO A 134 2.67 -4.08 25.16
N PRO A 135 2.52 -3.26 24.11
CA PRO A 135 3.15 -1.95 24.05
C PRO A 135 2.52 -0.98 25.07
N GLU A 136 3.17 0.16 25.27
CA GLU A 136 2.59 1.25 26.06
C GLU A 136 1.18 1.62 25.52
N PRO A 137 0.14 1.69 26.37
CA PRO A 137 -1.22 1.97 25.90
C PRO A 137 -1.37 3.29 25.14
N LYS A 138 -0.56 4.31 25.45
CA LYS A 138 -0.59 5.60 24.75
C LYS A 138 -0.08 5.45 23.32
N LEU A 139 1.08 4.82 23.14
CA LEU A 139 1.66 4.54 21.82
C LEU A 139 0.74 3.67 20.95
N LYS A 140 0.20 2.58 21.50
CA LYS A 140 -0.75 1.71 20.79
C LYS A 140 -1.92 2.51 20.21
N ARG A 141 -2.52 3.38 21.04
CA ARG A 141 -3.67 4.21 20.65
C ARG A 141 -3.29 5.26 19.60
N ALA A 142 -2.10 5.83 19.71
CA ALA A 142 -1.59 6.81 18.75
C ALA A 142 -1.39 6.17 17.37
N LEU A 143 -0.76 4.99 17.30
CA LEU A 143 -0.63 4.22 16.05
C LEU A 143 -1.98 3.87 15.43
N ILE A 144 -2.94 3.38 16.23
CA ILE A 144 -4.30 3.09 15.75
C ILE A 144 -4.96 4.34 15.17
N ALA A 145 -4.83 5.48 15.85
CA ALA A 145 -5.40 6.74 15.40
C ALA A 145 -4.76 7.22 14.09
N GLU A 146 -3.44 7.07 13.94
CA GLU A 146 -2.73 7.49 12.74
C GLU A 146 -3.06 6.61 11.54
N VAL A 147 -3.09 5.28 11.69
CA VAL A 147 -3.56 4.37 10.62
C VAL A 147 -5.00 4.72 10.23
N ALA A 148 -5.89 4.95 11.19
CA ALA A 148 -7.28 5.35 10.92
C ALA A 148 -7.36 6.67 10.14
N ARG A 149 -6.54 7.66 10.53
CA ARG A 149 -6.44 8.96 9.86
C ARG A 149 -5.94 8.81 8.43
N MET A 150 -4.81 8.12 8.22
CA MET A 150 -4.20 7.90 6.91
C MET A 150 -5.14 7.13 5.97
N THR A 151 -5.73 6.02 6.42
CA THR A 151 -6.69 5.24 5.61
C THR A 151 -7.92 6.07 5.28
N GLY A 152 -8.44 6.84 6.24
CA GLY A 152 -9.58 7.72 6.01
C GLY A 152 -9.29 8.82 5.00
N MET A 153 -8.12 9.47 5.10
CA MET A 153 -7.68 10.51 4.15
C MET A 153 -7.44 9.94 2.76
N MET A 154 -6.76 8.80 2.64
CA MET A 154 -6.58 8.07 1.38
C MET A 154 -7.93 7.81 0.70
N HIS A 155 -8.91 7.27 1.43
CA HIS A 155 -10.24 6.98 0.91
C HIS A 155 -11.02 8.24 0.50
N ARG A 156 -10.99 9.29 1.33
CA ARG A 156 -11.62 10.59 1.03
C ARG A 156 -10.98 11.29 -0.16
N ALA A 157 -9.68 11.11 -0.38
CA ALA A 157 -8.96 11.60 -1.56
C ALA A 157 -9.26 10.80 -2.85
N GLY A 158 -10.13 9.80 -2.78
CA GLY A 158 -10.53 9.00 -3.93
C GLY A 158 -9.55 7.90 -4.28
N VAL A 159 -8.68 7.48 -3.34
CA VAL A 159 -7.75 6.37 -3.52
C VAL A 159 -8.21 5.18 -2.67
N ASN A 160 -8.29 4.00 -3.27
CA ASN A 160 -8.37 2.73 -2.54
C ASN A 160 -7.15 1.88 -2.89
N HIS A 161 -6.55 1.27 -1.88
CA HIS A 161 -5.27 0.59 -1.93
C HIS A 161 -5.33 -0.78 -2.59
N ARG A 162 -6.42 -1.53 -2.38
CA ARG A 162 -6.63 -2.95 -2.76
C ARG A 162 -5.81 -3.99 -2.00
N ASP A 163 -4.72 -3.58 -1.38
CA ASP A 163 -3.83 -4.39 -0.55
C ASP A 163 -3.59 -3.65 0.77
N CYS A 164 -4.66 -3.14 1.40
CA CYS A 164 -4.55 -2.29 2.58
C CYS A 164 -4.25 -3.10 3.86
N TYR A 165 -3.04 -3.66 3.99
CA TYR A 165 -2.61 -4.44 5.15
C TYR A 165 -1.68 -3.61 6.07
N ILE A 166 -1.59 -3.98 7.35
CA ILE A 166 -0.71 -3.27 8.30
C ILE A 166 0.77 -3.35 7.91
N CYS A 167 1.21 -4.41 7.22
CA CYS A 167 2.59 -4.51 6.71
C CYS A 167 2.94 -3.43 5.66
N HIS A 168 1.94 -2.81 5.02
CA HIS A 168 2.14 -1.71 4.08
C HIS A 168 2.12 -0.33 4.74
N PHE A 169 2.02 -0.26 6.07
CA PHE A 169 2.25 0.95 6.85
C PHE A 169 3.64 0.84 7.46
N LEU A 170 4.57 1.66 6.99
CA LEU A 170 5.94 1.69 7.48
C LEU A 170 6.10 2.75 8.56
N LEU A 171 6.55 2.33 9.72
CA LEU A 171 6.98 3.17 10.82
C LEU A 171 8.43 3.61 10.61
N HIS A 172 8.67 4.91 10.59
CA HIS A 172 10.00 5.48 10.46
C HIS A 172 10.75 5.39 11.79
N THR A 173 11.99 4.91 11.74
CA THR A 173 12.83 4.61 12.92
C THR A 173 14.14 5.40 12.94
N ASP A 174 14.21 6.49 12.16
CA ASP A 174 15.32 7.45 12.16
C ASP A 174 15.45 8.21 13.50
N LYS A 175 14.42 8.14 14.33
CA LYS A 175 14.36 8.71 15.67
C LYS A 175 13.56 7.83 16.63
N PRO A 176 13.66 8.05 17.96
CA PRO A 176 12.87 7.32 18.94
C PRO A 176 11.36 7.45 18.67
N VAL A 177 10.67 6.31 18.64
CA VAL A 177 9.22 6.25 18.44
C VAL A 177 8.53 6.48 19.78
N THR A 178 7.75 7.55 19.88
CA THR A 178 6.93 7.85 21.06
C THR A 178 5.47 8.05 20.66
N ALA A 179 4.57 8.07 21.64
CA ALA A 179 3.15 8.29 21.35
C ALA A 179 2.83 9.68 20.78
N ASP A 180 3.68 10.67 21.06
CA ASP A 180 3.50 12.06 20.63
C ASP A 180 4.34 12.41 19.40
N ASP A 181 5.34 11.58 19.08
CA ASP A 181 6.23 11.80 17.94
C ASP A 181 6.61 10.47 17.26
N PHE A 182 6.00 10.23 16.09
CA PHE A 182 6.31 9.14 15.18
C PHE A 182 5.79 9.50 13.78
N LYS A 183 6.27 8.80 12.75
CA LYS A 183 5.82 8.97 11.37
C LYS A 183 5.49 7.63 10.75
N LEU A 184 4.34 7.55 10.10
CA LEU A 184 3.96 6.43 9.25
C LEU A 184 4.04 6.84 7.77
N SER A 185 4.21 5.87 6.88
CA SER A 185 4.02 6.04 5.44
C SER A 185 3.37 4.80 4.84
N VAL A 186 2.40 5.00 3.95
CA VAL A 186 1.75 3.89 3.23
C VAL A 186 2.51 3.57 1.95
N ILE A 187 2.76 2.31 1.67
CA ILE A 187 3.53 1.83 0.51
C ILE A 187 2.73 0.85 -0.34
N ASP A 188 3.36 0.29 -1.37
CA ASP A 188 2.82 -0.75 -2.24
C ASP A 188 1.50 -0.42 -2.95
N LEU A 189 1.50 0.71 -3.65
CA LEU A 189 0.32 1.24 -4.36
C LEU A 189 0.16 0.68 -5.78
N HIS A 190 0.82 -0.44 -6.11
CA HIS A 190 0.88 -1.00 -7.46
C HIS A 190 -0.49 -1.41 -8.02
N ARG A 191 -1.45 -1.73 -7.13
CA ARG A 191 -2.85 -2.03 -7.46
C ARG A 191 -3.82 -0.94 -7.02
N ALA A 192 -3.33 0.15 -6.44
CA ALA A 192 -4.18 1.22 -5.96
C ALA A 192 -4.97 1.84 -7.12
N GLN A 193 -6.20 2.24 -6.83
CA GLN A 193 -7.10 2.82 -7.81
C GLN A 193 -7.45 4.25 -7.40
N THR A 194 -7.20 5.19 -8.29
CA THR A 194 -7.45 6.61 -8.08
C THR A 194 -8.66 7.07 -8.89
N ARG A 195 -9.56 7.82 -8.25
CA ARG A 195 -10.80 8.36 -8.81
C ARG A 195 -11.22 9.63 -8.09
N ARG A 196 -12.36 10.23 -8.47
CA ARG A 196 -12.93 11.39 -7.76
C ARG A 196 -13.44 11.01 -6.37
N ALA A 197 -14.14 9.88 -6.25
CA ALA A 197 -14.61 9.34 -4.98
C ALA A 197 -14.68 7.82 -5.07
N ILE A 198 -14.19 7.11 -4.05
CA ILE A 198 -14.25 5.63 -4.04
C ILE A 198 -15.67 5.13 -3.78
N THR A 199 -16.00 3.96 -4.31
CA THR A 199 -17.30 3.33 -3.98
C THR A 199 -17.25 2.65 -2.62
N LYS A 200 -18.40 2.49 -1.95
CA LYS A 200 -18.53 1.75 -0.69
C LYS A 200 -17.90 0.35 -0.78
N ARG A 201 -18.04 -0.33 -1.93
CA ARG A 201 -17.44 -1.65 -2.15
C ARG A 201 -15.92 -1.64 -1.96
N TRP A 202 -15.21 -0.69 -2.56
CA TRP A 202 -13.75 -0.63 -2.49
C TRP A 202 -13.27 -0.16 -1.12
N ARG A 203 -13.94 0.84 -0.55
CA ARG A 203 -13.76 1.26 0.85
C ARG A 203 -13.83 0.08 1.81
N ASN A 204 -14.90 -0.72 1.70
CA ASN A 204 -15.15 -1.85 2.58
C ASN A 204 -14.15 -3.00 2.36
N LYS A 205 -13.66 -3.19 1.13
CA LYS A 205 -12.60 -4.17 0.84
C LYS A 205 -11.28 -3.81 1.52
N ASP A 206 -10.87 -2.55 1.46
CA ASP A 206 -9.65 -2.09 2.11
C ASP A 206 -9.78 -2.17 3.64
N LEU A 207 -10.91 -1.76 4.20
CA LEU A 207 -11.17 -1.92 5.64
C LEU A 207 -11.15 -3.39 6.08
N ALA A 208 -11.61 -4.31 5.23
CA ALA A 208 -11.55 -5.74 5.50
C ALA A 208 -10.11 -6.26 5.48
N ALA A 209 -9.34 -5.92 4.45
CA ALA A 209 -7.92 -6.25 4.34
C ALA A 209 -7.17 -5.79 5.60
N LEU A 210 -7.37 -4.53 6.00
CA LEU A 210 -6.69 -3.94 7.14
C LEU A 210 -7.08 -4.65 8.44
N TYR A 211 -8.38 -4.88 8.64
CA TYR A 211 -8.88 -5.58 9.82
C TYR A 211 -8.31 -7.00 9.91
N PHE A 212 -8.27 -7.75 8.80
CA PHE A 212 -7.76 -9.11 8.78
C PHE A 212 -6.26 -9.19 9.04
N SER A 213 -5.47 -8.26 8.50
CA SER A 213 -4.03 -8.20 8.78
C SER A 213 -3.69 -7.85 10.23
N ALA A 214 -4.64 -7.32 11.00
CA ALA A 214 -4.43 -6.87 12.39
C ALA A 214 -5.16 -7.77 13.42
N LEU A 215 -5.60 -8.97 13.02
CA LEU A 215 -6.34 -9.86 13.90
C LEU A 215 -5.48 -10.40 15.05
N ASP A 216 -4.24 -10.77 14.76
CA ASP A 216 -3.37 -11.51 15.68
C ASP A 216 -2.47 -10.63 16.56
N ILE A 217 -2.63 -9.31 16.52
CA ILE A 217 -1.79 -8.35 17.27
C ILE A 217 -2.42 -7.91 18.61
N GLY A 218 -3.47 -8.59 19.06
CA GLY A 218 -4.11 -8.33 20.36
C GLY A 218 -4.93 -7.03 20.41
N LEU A 219 -5.67 -6.68 19.34
CA LEU A 219 -6.57 -5.53 19.35
C LEU A 219 -7.84 -5.78 20.17
N THR A 220 -8.09 -4.93 21.17
CA THR A 220 -9.32 -5.01 21.98
C THR A 220 -10.53 -4.43 21.23
N ARG A 221 -11.75 -4.73 21.69
CA ARG A 221 -12.97 -4.09 21.16
C ARG A 221 -12.89 -2.56 21.21
N ARG A 222 -12.31 -1.99 22.27
CA ARG A 222 -12.14 -0.54 22.43
C ARG A 222 -11.15 0.04 21.43
N ASP A 223 -10.11 -0.72 21.06
CA ASP A 223 -9.14 -0.32 20.04
C ASP A 223 -9.78 -0.26 18.66
N LYS A 224 -10.61 -1.27 18.32
CA LYS A 224 -11.42 -1.28 17.10
C LYS A 224 -12.38 -0.09 17.03
N LEU A 225 -13.04 0.25 18.15
CA LEU A 225 -13.91 1.44 18.22
C LEU A 225 -13.11 2.74 18.04
N ARG A 226 -11.90 2.86 18.62
CA ARG A 226 -11.03 4.04 18.39
C ARG A 226 -10.66 4.19 16.92
N PHE A 227 -10.29 3.09 16.26
CA PHE A 227 -10.05 3.06 14.82
C PHE A 227 -11.26 3.59 14.05
N LEU A 228 -12.46 3.03 14.30
CA LEU A 228 -13.68 3.44 13.63
C LEU A 228 -13.97 4.93 13.82
N LYS A 229 -13.82 5.45 15.05
CA LYS A 229 -14.01 6.88 15.34
C LYS A 229 -13.02 7.75 14.54
N GLY A 230 -11.74 7.39 14.52
CA GLY A 230 -10.72 8.13 13.77
C GLY A 230 -10.91 8.07 12.26
N TYR A 231 -11.32 6.91 11.75
CA TYR A 231 -11.49 6.67 10.33
C TYR A 231 -12.74 7.39 9.76
N PHE A 232 -13.90 7.18 10.39
CA PHE A 232 -15.18 7.77 9.96
C PHE A 232 -15.34 9.24 10.38
N GLN A 233 -14.62 9.70 11.41
CA GLN A 233 -14.72 11.06 11.95
C GLN A 233 -16.15 11.46 12.37
N GLN A 234 -16.87 10.50 12.95
CA GLN A 234 -18.27 10.64 13.38
C GLN A 234 -18.47 10.10 14.81
N PRO A 235 -19.60 10.45 15.48
CA PRO A 235 -19.95 9.83 16.75
C PRO A 235 -20.09 8.31 16.63
N LEU A 236 -19.54 7.56 17.60
CA LEU A 236 -19.54 6.10 17.57
C LEU A 236 -20.95 5.50 17.45
N ARG A 237 -21.94 6.07 18.14
CA ARG A 237 -23.34 5.61 18.04
C ARG A 237 -23.86 5.70 16.60
N GLN A 238 -23.50 6.74 15.87
CA GLN A 238 -23.89 6.91 14.47
C GLN A 238 -23.19 5.87 13.58
N ILE A 239 -21.87 5.72 13.73
CA ILE A 239 -21.08 4.73 12.96
C ILE A 239 -21.63 3.31 13.16
N LEU A 240 -21.85 2.92 14.42
CA LEU A 240 -22.35 1.58 14.76
C LEU A 240 -23.74 1.30 14.18
N ARG A 241 -24.58 2.34 14.01
CA ARG A 241 -25.90 2.23 13.39
C ARG A 241 -25.82 2.17 11.87
N GLU A 242 -25.08 3.09 11.25
CA GLU A 242 -25.05 3.26 9.79
C GLU A 242 -24.19 2.21 9.08
N GLU A 243 -23.13 1.73 9.74
CA GLU A 243 -22.20 0.75 9.20
C GLU A 243 -22.41 -0.65 9.83
N ALA A 244 -23.55 -0.88 10.51
CA ALA A 244 -23.86 -2.14 11.19
C ALA A 244 -23.66 -3.37 10.28
N SER A 245 -24.14 -3.32 9.04
CA SER A 245 -23.99 -4.42 8.07
C SER A 245 -22.52 -4.66 7.67
N LEU A 246 -21.72 -3.60 7.54
CA LEU A 246 -20.28 -3.72 7.28
C LEU A 246 -19.59 -4.39 8.47
N LEU A 247 -19.85 -3.91 9.68
CA LEU A 247 -19.22 -4.42 10.90
C LEU A 247 -19.56 -5.89 11.15
N ALA A 248 -20.83 -6.27 10.99
CA ALA A 248 -21.27 -7.67 11.08
C ALA A 248 -20.58 -8.56 10.03
N TRP A 249 -20.44 -8.06 8.80
CA TRP A 249 -19.74 -8.79 7.74
C TRP A 249 -18.23 -8.96 8.03
N LEU A 250 -17.58 -7.92 8.55
CA LEU A 250 -16.17 -7.96 8.96
C LEU A 250 -15.94 -8.99 10.08
N GLU A 251 -16.78 -8.96 11.12
CA GLU A 251 -16.71 -9.92 12.23
C GLU A 251 -16.98 -11.35 11.75
N GLY A 252 -18.01 -11.57 10.93
CA GLY A 252 -18.31 -12.89 10.39
C GLY A 252 -17.18 -13.47 9.51
N LYS A 253 -16.51 -12.63 8.72
CA LYS A 253 -15.34 -13.05 7.94
C LYS A 253 -14.13 -13.35 8.81
N ALA A 254 -13.84 -12.53 9.81
CA ALA A 254 -12.75 -12.76 10.75
C ALA A 254 -12.92 -14.09 11.49
N ASN A 255 -14.14 -14.37 11.98
CA ASN A 255 -14.45 -15.63 12.65
C ASN A 255 -14.23 -16.85 11.74
N LYS A 256 -14.58 -16.76 10.46
CA LYS A 256 -14.32 -17.84 9.48
C LYS A 256 -12.83 -18.06 9.23
N LEU A 257 -12.04 -16.98 9.15
CA LEU A 257 -10.59 -17.07 9.01
C LEU A 257 -9.95 -17.73 10.24
N TYR A 258 -10.35 -17.31 11.44
CA TYR A 258 -9.91 -17.93 12.68
C TYR A 258 -10.29 -19.40 12.78
N ALA A 259 -11.53 -19.76 12.46
CA ALA A 259 -11.98 -21.14 12.46
C ALA A 259 -11.27 -22.01 11.41
N ARG A 260 -10.72 -21.40 10.35
CA ARG A 260 -9.88 -22.09 9.35
C ARG A 260 -8.45 -22.27 9.88
N LYS A 261 -7.85 -21.23 10.47
CA LYS A 261 -6.52 -21.29 11.10
C LYS A 261 -6.47 -22.37 12.19
N GLN A 262 -7.51 -22.44 13.03
CA GLN A 262 -7.65 -23.48 14.05
C GLN A 262 -7.79 -24.90 13.48
N ARG A 263 -8.38 -25.04 12.29
CA ARG A 263 -8.61 -26.35 11.64
C ARG A 263 -7.39 -26.87 10.86
N TYR A 264 -6.57 -25.98 10.30
CA TYR A 264 -5.49 -26.35 9.38
C TYR A 264 -4.09 -25.92 9.85
N GLY A 265 -3.99 -25.27 11.02
CA GLY A 265 -2.73 -24.69 11.51
C GLY A 265 -2.28 -23.45 10.72
N ASP A 266 -1.03 -23.02 10.93
CA ASP A 266 -0.37 -21.97 10.15
C ASP A 266 0.09 -22.44 8.75
N ALA A 267 -0.25 -23.68 8.36
CA ALA A 267 0.10 -24.23 7.06
C ALA A 267 -0.80 -23.68 5.95
N LEU A 268 -0.54 -22.43 5.55
CA LEU A 268 -0.96 -21.84 4.27
C LEU A 268 0.14 -20.93 3.72
#